data_AF-A0A524LHI1-F1
#
_entry.id   AF-A0A524LHI1-F1
#
_cell.length_a   1.000
_cell.length_b   1.000
_cell.length_c   1.000
_cell.angle_alpha   90.00
_cell.angle_beta   90.00
_cell.angle_gamma   90.00
#
_symmetry.space_group_name_H-M   'P 1'
#
loop_
_entity.id
_entity.type
_entity.pdbx_description
1 polymer ?
#
loop_
_entity_poly.entity_id
_entity_poly.type
_entity_poly.pdbx_seq_one_letter_code
_entity_poly.pdbx_strand_id
1 'polypeptide(L)'
;MHIDDDQLKEFCGIMGIYGSPEASIWAYLGLYSLQHRGQESAGIASSDGEVVRKHLGMGLVSDVFNEQILNDLRGHIAIGHNRYSTTGSSNEANIGPIVVNHRLGPIGVAHNGNLVNSFTLREMLEERGSIFQTTTDSEVILHLVAKSKKTTIEEKVKDACNQIEGAFSLIFITRDKIIAVRDRNGFRPLAIGKKGNSYIFASETSAFDLIGATYVRDVNCAEMLVVDENGMTSHHYTKKAKPRHCVFEFIYFSRPDSQIFNEYVDKTRRKLGKNLALENPCDADIVISVPDSSNTAALGYAARSDAKFEIGLIRNHYVGRTFIHPKQRSRDLNVRIKFNTVGGVVKDRRIIIVDDSIVRGTTLRALVKRLRDAGAKEVHVRVSSPPIRYPCFYGMDFPTKEELIANKKEIDEIAAYLGADSLKYLSLEAMLNAMPKDNGQEYCTACFSGEYPVVVEEKQFKERNER
;
A
#
# COMPACT_ATOMS: atom_id res chain seq x y z
N MET A 1 -17.38 10.75 9.11
CA MET A 1 -18.26 9.56 9.13
C MET A 1 -17.86 8.70 7.94
N HIS A 2 -16.91 7.77 8.15
CA HIS A 2 -16.32 6.96 7.08
C HIS A 2 -17.22 5.75 6.83
N ILE A 3 -17.69 5.60 5.59
CA ILE A 3 -18.82 4.71 5.21
C ILE A 3 -18.33 3.43 4.49
N ASP A 4 -17.04 3.11 4.58
CA ASP A 4 -16.42 1.97 3.89
C ASP A 4 -15.36 1.34 4.80
N ASP A 5 -15.81 0.46 5.67
CA ASP A 5 -15.09 0.02 6.87
C ASP A 5 -14.49 -1.41 6.73
N ASP A 6 -14.67 -2.03 5.56
CA ASP A 6 -14.23 -3.40 5.26
C ASP A 6 -13.10 -3.47 4.24
N GLN A 7 -12.89 -2.42 3.44
CA GLN A 7 -11.78 -2.36 2.51
C GLN A 7 -10.53 -1.92 3.27
N LEU A 8 -9.47 -2.69 3.11
CA LEU A 8 -8.16 -2.36 3.62
C LEU A 8 -7.72 -1.04 3.00
N LYS A 9 -7.53 -0.02 3.82
CA LYS A 9 -7.03 1.25 3.33
C LYS A 9 -5.51 1.16 3.15
N GLU A 10 -5.12 1.67 2.01
CA GLU A 10 -3.83 1.49 1.36
C GLU A 10 -2.81 2.51 1.89
N PHE A 11 -1.51 2.21 1.82
CA PHE A 11 -0.48 3.18 2.21
C PHE A 11 0.06 3.95 1.03
N CYS A 12 0.67 5.10 1.29
CA CYS A 12 1.01 6.07 0.27
C CYS A 12 1.80 5.51 -0.95
N GLY A 13 1.58 6.10 -2.12
CA GLY A 13 2.44 5.89 -3.29
C GLY A 13 3.46 7.03 -3.37
N ILE A 14 4.73 6.72 -3.58
CA ILE A 14 5.78 7.75 -3.75
C ILE A 14 6.49 7.63 -5.09
N MET A 15 6.91 8.78 -5.60
CA MET A 15 7.58 8.94 -6.89
C MET A 15 8.76 9.90 -6.76
N GLY A 16 9.85 9.66 -7.49
CA GLY A 16 11.00 10.55 -7.57
C GLY A 16 11.61 10.54 -8.97
N ILE A 17 11.93 11.71 -9.50
CA ILE A 17 12.52 11.91 -10.82
C ILE A 17 13.74 12.80 -10.69
N TYR A 18 14.88 12.38 -11.21
CA TYR A 18 16.10 13.18 -11.29
C TYR A 18 16.58 13.29 -12.74
N GLY A 19 16.92 14.50 -13.17
CA GLY A 19 17.59 14.77 -14.44
C GLY A 19 16.66 14.72 -15.66
N SER A 20 15.43 15.23 -15.54
CA SER A 20 14.50 15.38 -16.66
C SER A 20 13.86 16.76 -16.66
N PRO A 21 13.87 17.54 -17.76
CA PRO A 21 13.21 18.85 -17.82
C PRO A 21 11.69 18.77 -17.59
N GLU A 22 11.10 17.58 -17.72
CA GLU A 22 9.68 17.29 -17.50
C GLU A 22 9.44 16.57 -16.16
N ALA A 23 10.32 16.74 -15.17
CA ALA A 23 10.29 15.97 -13.93
C ALA A 23 8.93 16.01 -13.21
N SER A 24 8.27 17.18 -13.17
CA SER A 24 6.94 17.33 -12.56
C SER A 24 5.84 16.57 -13.33
N ILE A 25 5.89 16.57 -14.66
CA ILE A 25 4.95 15.84 -15.52
C ILE A 25 5.12 14.33 -15.33
N TRP A 26 6.36 13.84 -15.30
CA TRP A 26 6.62 12.43 -15.08
C TRP A 26 6.24 12.00 -13.65
N ALA A 27 6.45 12.87 -12.65
CA ALA A 27 5.96 12.63 -11.30
C ALA A 27 4.43 12.54 -11.27
N TYR A 28 3.72 13.45 -11.95
CA TYR A 28 2.26 13.42 -12.08
C TYR A 28 1.76 12.11 -12.71
N LEU A 29 2.32 11.70 -13.85
CA LEU A 29 1.94 10.46 -14.52
C LEU A 29 2.25 9.23 -13.65
N GLY A 30 3.43 9.20 -13.03
CA GLY A 30 3.80 8.13 -12.09
C GLY A 30 2.82 8.02 -10.93
N LEU A 31 2.46 9.15 -10.30
CA LEU A 31 1.45 9.20 -9.24
C LEU A 31 0.06 8.79 -9.74
N TYR A 32 -0.33 9.16 -10.95
CA TYR A 32 -1.58 8.71 -11.56
C TYR A 32 -1.63 7.18 -11.67
N SER A 33 -0.51 6.55 -12.08
CA SER A 33 -0.40 5.08 -12.12
C SER A 33 -0.45 4.43 -10.72
N LEU A 34 0.02 5.16 -9.70
CA LEU A 34 0.01 4.75 -8.29
C LEU A 34 -1.24 5.25 -7.52
N GLN A 35 -2.31 5.65 -8.22
CA GLN A 35 -3.50 6.24 -7.58
C GLN A 35 -4.21 5.28 -6.61
N HIS A 36 -4.11 3.95 -6.83
CA HIS A 36 -4.67 2.95 -5.92
C HIS A 36 -4.10 3.10 -4.51
N ARG A 37 -2.79 3.37 -4.40
CA ARG A 37 -2.07 3.53 -3.13
C ARG A 37 -2.50 4.71 -2.27
N GLY A 38 -3.26 5.65 -2.80
CA GLY A 38 -3.66 6.82 -2.02
C GLY A 38 -4.55 7.70 -2.82
N GLN A 39 -5.78 7.88 -2.37
CA GLN A 39 -6.78 8.65 -3.10
C GLN A 39 -7.22 9.89 -2.31
N GLU A 40 -6.77 10.08 -1.06
CA GLU A 40 -7.24 11.18 -0.20
C GLU A 40 -6.63 12.52 -0.56
N SER A 41 -5.36 12.53 -0.92
CA SER A 41 -4.65 13.73 -1.36
C SER A 41 -3.45 13.36 -2.21
N ALA A 42 -2.97 14.33 -2.99
CA ALA A 42 -1.78 14.21 -3.81
C ALA A 42 -0.92 15.46 -3.70
N GLY A 43 0.38 15.31 -3.92
CA GLY A 43 1.33 16.40 -3.85
C GLY A 43 2.57 16.16 -4.70
N ILE A 44 3.14 17.23 -5.25
CA ILE A 44 4.40 17.23 -5.99
C ILE A 44 5.26 18.38 -5.48
N ALA A 45 6.54 18.09 -5.25
CA ALA A 45 7.58 19.09 -5.06
C ALA A 45 8.61 18.97 -6.19
N SER A 46 9.02 20.09 -6.79
CA SER A 46 9.99 20.14 -7.89
C SER A 46 11.14 21.09 -7.59
N SER A 47 12.32 20.84 -8.16
CA SER A 47 13.49 21.71 -8.03
C SER A 47 14.17 21.96 -9.37
N ASP A 48 14.54 23.20 -9.61
CA ASP A 48 15.32 23.66 -10.76
C ASP A 48 16.84 23.71 -10.51
N GLY A 49 17.30 23.32 -9.31
CA GLY A 49 18.69 23.45 -8.89
C GLY A 49 18.90 24.57 -7.86
N GLU A 50 17.94 25.48 -7.72
CA GLU A 50 18.06 26.65 -6.84
C GLU A 50 16.89 26.74 -5.85
N VAL A 51 15.67 26.51 -6.34
CA VAL A 51 14.43 26.68 -5.60
C VAL A 51 13.61 25.39 -5.63
N VAL A 52 13.16 24.95 -4.45
CA VAL A 52 12.19 23.86 -4.33
C VAL A 52 10.78 24.44 -4.26
N ARG A 53 9.96 24.14 -5.26
CA ARG A 53 8.54 24.51 -5.36
C ARG A 53 7.68 23.33 -4.94
N LYS A 54 6.46 23.57 -4.48
CA LYS A 54 5.49 22.50 -4.18
C LYS A 54 4.07 22.92 -4.48
N HIS A 55 3.25 21.94 -4.84
CA HIS A 55 1.80 22.06 -4.91
C HIS A 55 1.17 20.80 -4.29
N LEU A 56 0.18 20.99 -3.43
CA LEU A 56 -0.45 19.96 -2.61
C LEU A 56 -1.97 20.18 -2.65
N GLY A 57 -2.76 19.12 -2.70
CA GLY A 57 -4.22 19.23 -2.67
C GLY A 57 -4.92 17.95 -2.23
N MET A 58 -6.14 18.11 -1.72
CA MET A 58 -7.04 17.00 -1.40
C MET A 58 -7.68 16.45 -2.68
N GLY A 59 -7.92 15.14 -2.73
CA GLY A 59 -8.54 14.47 -3.87
C GLY A 59 -7.59 13.58 -4.66
N LEU A 60 -8.04 13.18 -5.86
CA LEU A 60 -7.25 12.37 -6.78
C LEU A 60 -6.18 13.22 -7.46
N VAL A 61 -5.14 12.58 -8.01
CA VAL A 61 -4.05 13.24 -8.74
C VAL A 61 -4.60 14.11 -9.88
N SER A 62 -5.62 13.62 -10.60
CA SER A 62 -6.28 14.38 -11.68
C SER A 62 -7.06 15.60 -11.20
N ASP A 63 -7.52 15.61 -9.95
CA ASP A 63 -8.29 16.71 -9.38
C ASP A 63 -7.36 17.80 -8.84
N VAL A 64 -6.19 17.40 -8.35
CA VAL A 64 -5.21 18.29 -7.71
C VAL A 64 -4.34 19.01 -8.74
N PHE A 65 -3.99 18.37 -9.86
CA PHE A 65 -3.06 18.93 -10.83
C PHE A 65 -3.73 19.20 -12.18
N ASN A 66 -3.59 20.43 -12.65
CA ASN A 66 -3.89 20.82 -14.03
C ASN A 66 -2.60 21.28 -14.74
N GLU A 67 -2.71 21.57 -16.04
CA GLU A 67 -1.57 21.97 -16.87
C GLU A 67 -0.85 23.21 -16.33
N GLN A 68 -1.60 24.22 -15.86
CA GLN A 68 -1.01 25.44 -15.29
C GLN A 68 -0.16 25.14 -14.05
N ILE A 69 -0.70 24.34 -13.12
CA ILE A 69 0.01 23.93 -11.90
C ILE A 69 1.29 23.16 -12.25
N LEU A 70 1.23 22.24 -13.21
CA LEU A 70 2.39 21.47 -13.64
C LEU A 70 3.47 22.35 -14.29
N ASN A 71 3.06 23.36 -15.07
CA ASN A 71 3.96 24.36 -15.67
C ASN A 71 4.64 25.28 -14.63
N ASP A 72 3.98 25.50 -13.48
CA ASP A 72 4.54 26.27 -12.37
C ASP A 72 5.53 25.43 -11.53
N LEU A 73 5.36 24.11 -11.51
CA LEU A 73 6.29 23.13 -10.91
C LEU A 73 7.49 22.88 -11.83
N ARG A 74 8.24 23.93 -12.13
CA ARG A 74 9.45 23.87 -12.96
C ARG A 74 10.57 23.12 -12.26
N GLY A 75 11.43 22.49 -13.06
CA GLY A 75 12.66 21.91 -12.57
C GLY A 75 13.03 20.60 -13.25
N HIS A 76 14.26 20.16 -12.99
CA HIS A 76 14.78 18.89 -13.50
C HIS A 76 14.75 17.77 -12.46
N ILE A 77 14.25 18.07 -11.26
CA ILE A 77 14.09 17.15 -10.12
C ILE A 77 12.66 17.26 -9.63
N ALA A 78 12.01 16.14 -9.31
CA ALA A 78 10.71 16.14 -8.67
C ALA A 78 10.52 14.95 -7.74
N ILE A 79 9.72 15.13 -6.68
CA ILE A 79 9.19 14.05 -5.87
C ILE A 79 7.68 14.21 -5.76
N GLY A 80 6.98 13.07 -5.67
CA GLY A 80 5.54 13.00 -5.63
C GLY A 80 5.04 12.07 -4.53
N HIS A 81 3.83 12.34 -4.03
CA HIS A 81 3.20 11.53 -2.99
C HIS A 81 1.69 11.48 -3.16
N ASN A 82 1.13 10.27 -3.18
CA ASN A 82 -0.30 9.99 -3.03
C ASN A 82 -0.55 9.51 -1.61
N ARG A 83 -1.49 10.13 -0.89
CA ARG A 83 -1.77 9.80 0.51
C ARG A 83 -3.07 9.03 0.68
N TYR A 84 -3.04 8.10 1.63
CA TYR A 84 -4.22 7.65 2.37
C TYR A 84 -3.98 7.94 3.86
N SER A 85 -5.00 8.38 4.61
CA SER A 85 -4.83 8.64 6.05
C SER A 85 -4.80 7.33 6.81
N THR A 86 -3.65 7.03 7.38
CA THR A 86 -3.39 5.84 8.20
C THR A 86 -2.86 6.27 9.56
N THR A 87 -1.96 7.26 9.56
CA THR A 87 -1.63 8.12 10.69
C THR A 87 -1.94 9.57 10.38
N GLY A 88 -2.39 10.29 11.42
CA GLY A 88 -2.88 11.66 11.32
C GLY A 88 -4.29 11.75 10.69
N SER A 89 -4.98 12.85 10.98
CA SER A 89 -6.29 13.14 10.41
C SER A 89 -6.22 13.38 8.89
N SER A 90 -7.35 13.18 8.20
CA SER A 90 -7.48 13.54 6.79
C SER A 90 -7.72 15.06 6.68
N ASN A 91 -6.63 15.81 6.69
CA ASN A 91 -6.63 17.27 6.57
C ASN A 91 -5.49 17.74 5.65
N GLU A 92 -5.58 19.01 5.23
CA GLU A 92 -4.60 19.61 4.31
C GLU A 92 -3.19 19.69 4.89
N ALA A 93 -3.06 19.88 6.21
CA ALA A 93 -1.77 19.97 6.89
C ALA A 93 -0.94 18.68 6.74
N ASN A 94 -1.59 17.53 6.56
CA ASN A 94 -0.95 16.22 6.48
C ASN A 94 -0.61 15.79 5.04
N ILE A 95 -0.82 16.64 4.03
CA ILE A 95 -0.53 16.28 2.63
C ILE A 95 0.99 16.29 2.40
N GLY A 96 1.54 15.18 1.92
CA GLY A 96 2.92 15.07 1.48
C GLY A 96 3.08 15.40 -0.02
N PRO A 97 4.30 15.71 -0.51
CA PRO A 97 5.56 15.76 0.25
C PRO A 97 5.63 16.96 1.20
N ILE A 98 6.19 16.74 2.39
CA ILE A 98 6.45 17.85 3.33
C ILE A 98 7.78 18.48 2.94
N VAL A 99 7.79 19.80 2.75
CA VAL A 99 8.98 20.59 2.42
C VAL A 99 9.17 21.66 3.46
N VAL A 100 10.38 21.72 4.03
CA VAL A 100 10.80 22.68 5.05
C VAL A 100 12.15 23.32 4.68
N ASN A 101 12.43 24.48 5.26
CA ASN A 101 13.76 25.08 5.20
C ASN A 101 14.55 24.75 6.46
N HIS A 102 15.82 24.38 6.29
CA HIS A 102 16.75 24.16 7.38
C HIS A 102 18.12 24.74 7.04
N ARG A 103 19.11 24.55 7.92
CA ARG A 103 20.46 25.16 7.81
C ARG A 103 21.16 24.91 6.47
N LEU A 104 20.95 23.77 5.81
CA LEU A 104 21.57 23.47 4.50
C LEU A 104 20.70 23.87 3.30
N GLY A 105 19.54 24.49 3.53
CA GLY A 105 18.59 24.87 2.49
C GLY A 105 17.24 24.14 2.58
N PRO A 106 16.44 24.15 1.51
CA PRO A 106 15.18 23.42 1.46
C PRO A 106 15.43 21.91 1.43
N ILE A 107 14.59 21.16 2.14
CA ILE A 107 14.51 19.71 2.06
C ILE A 107 13.04 19.30 2.05
N GLY A 108 12.69 18.39 1.16
CA GLY A 108 11.38 17.74 1.13
C GLY A 108 11.47 16.24 1.33
N VAL A 109 10.39 15.61 1.81
CA VAL A 109 10.28 14.15 1.93
C VAL A 109 8.91 13.65 1.49
N ALA A 110 8.91 12.60 0.67
CA ALA A 110 7.78 11.73 0.40
C ALA A 110 8.01 10.39 1.13
N HIS A 111 7.00 9.90 1.83
CA HIS A 111 7.11 8.74 2.72
C HIS A 111 6.00 7.73 2.45
N ASN A 112 6.37 6.48 2.22
CA ASN A 112 5.48 5.33 2.24
C ASN A 112 5.88 4.40 3.39
N GLY A 113 5.06 4.33 4.43
CA GLY A 113 5.32 3.51 5.60
C GLY A 113 4.68 4.06 6.87
N ASN A 114 5.08 3.49 8.00
CA ASN A 114 4.64 3.89 9.33
C ASN A 114 5.78 3.67 10.32
N LEU A 115 6.06 4.68 11.14
CA LEU A 115 7.06 4.58 12.20
C LEU A 115 6.40 4.07 13.49
N VAL A 116 7.05 3.11 14.15
CA VAL A 116 6.55 2.48 15.38
C VAL A 116 7.05 3.17 16.66
N ASN A 117 7.89 4.18 16.51
CA ASN A 117 8.41 5.01 17.59
C ASN A 117 8.20 6.51 17.34
N SER A 118 7.28 6.89 16.44
CA SER A 118 7.06 8.31 16.10
C SER A 118 6.57 9.13 17.29
N PHE A 119 5.75 8.56 18.17
CA PHE A 119 5.27 9.24 19.39
C PHE A 119 6.43 9.58 20.33
N THR A 120 7.24 8.59 20.68
CA THR A 120 8.41 8.80 21.55
C THR A 120 9.40 9.79 20.95
N LEU A 121 9.63 9.71 19.64
CA LEU A 121 10.51 10.65 18.94
C LEU A 121 9.92 12.07 18.94
N ARG A 122 8.61 12.20 18.74
CA ARG A 122 7.91 13.48 18.76
C ARG A 122 7.98 14.13 20.14
N GLU A 123 7.63 13.40 21.20
CA GLU A 123 7.72 13.89 22.59
C GLU A 123 9.13 14.39 22.91
N MET A 124 10.16 13.58 22.59
CA MET A 124 11.56 13.97 22.78
C MET A 124 11.93 15.26 21.99
N LEU A 125 11.40 15.43 20.78
CA LEU A 125 11.66 16.60 19.96
C LEU A 125 10.93 17.84 20.49
N GLU A 126 9.70 17.71 20.97
CA GLU A 126 8.89 18.76 21.60
C GLU A 126 9.53 19.24 22.92
N GLU A 127 9.99 18.32 23.78
CA GLU A 127 10.74 18.64 25.00
C GLU A 127 12.02 19.45 24.72
N ARG A 128 12.61 19.27 23.55
CA ARG A 128 13.80 20.00 23.06
C ARG A 128 13.44 21.25 22.25
N GLY A 129 12.19 21.72 22.36
CA GLY A 129 11.68 22.95 21.77
C GLY A 129 11.35 22.89 20.28
N SER A 130 11.12 21.69 19.73
CA SER A 130 10.62 21.56 18.35
C SER A 130 9.11 21.80 18.32
N ILE A 131 8.64 22.50 17.29
CA ILE A 131 7.21 22.70 17.02
C ILE A 131 6.81 21.88 15.80
N PHE A 132 5.62 21.28 15.85
CA PHE A 132 5.08 20.45 14.78
C PHE A 132 3.81 21.10 14.21
N GLN A 133 3.70 21.10 12.89
CA GLN A 133 2.54 21.62 12.15
C GLN A 133 1.58 20.51 11.72
N THR A 134 2.07 19.27 11.68
CA THR A 134 1.35 18.09 11.17
C THR A 134 1.26 17.02 12.25
N THR A 135 0.49 15.97 11.96
CA THR A 135 0.43 14.75 12.77
C THR A 135 1.09 13.56 12.07
N THR A 136 1.91 13.82 11.06
CA THR A 136 2.54 12.79 10.23
C THR A 136 3.95 12.43 10.72
N ASP A 137 4.30 11.16 10.56
CA ASP A 137 5.66 10.66 10.82
C ASP A 137 6.71 11.35 9.93
N SER A 138 6.30 11.81 8.74
CA SER A 138 7.17 12.51 7.78
C SER A 138 7.80 13.78 8.37
N GLU A 139 7.08 14.51 9.21
CA GLU A 139 7.60 15.71 9.87
C GLU A 139 8.62 15.36 10.97
N VAL A 140 8.39 14.26 11.71
CA VAL A 140 9.35 13.73 12.70
C VAL A 140 10.70 13.43 12.01
N ILE A 141 10.67 12.80 10.85
CA ILE A 141 11.87 12.51 10.05
C ILE A 141 12.61 13.80 9.70
N LEU A 142 11.91 14.84 9.24
CA LEU A 142 12.52 16.13 8.89
C LEU A 142 13.15 16.83 10.11
N HIS A 143 12.50 16.77 11.27
CA HIS A 143 13.09 17.30 12.51
C HIS A 143 14.38 16.58 12.90
N LEU A 144 14.42 15.25 12.78
CA LEU A 144 15.64 14.48 13.06
C LEU A 144 16.78 14.87 12.10
N VAL A 145 16.50 15.01 10.81
CA VAL A 145 17.48 15.48 9.83
C VAL A 145 17.97 16.89 10.15
N ALA A 146 17.05 17.81 10.50
CA ALA A 146 17.38 19.19 10.83
C ALA A 146 18.24 19.33 12.10
N LYS A 147 17.96 18.51 13.13
CA LYS A 147 18.67 18.52 14.42
C LYS A 147 19.99 17.74 14.40
N SER A 148 20.20 16.86 13.41
CA SER A 148 21.45 16.09 13.29
C SER A 148 22.67 17.02 13.24
N LYS A 149 23.74 16.67 13.96
CA LYS A 149 25.00 17.44 13.99
C LYS A 149 25.95 17.09 12.85
N LYS A 150 25.58 16.16 11.96
CA LYS A 150 26.39 15.78 10.79
C LYS A 150 26.53 16.95 9.81
N THR A 151 27.58 16.89 9.00
CA THR A 151 27.97 17.99 8.10
C THR A 151 27.16 17.99 6.82
N THR A 152 27.11 16.86 6.11
CA THR A 152 26.42 16.74 4.80
C THR A 152 24.99 16.26 4.97
N ILE A 153 24.14 16.51 3.97
CA ILE A 153 22.74 16.12 4.02
C ILE A 153 22.57 14.59 4.03
N GLU A 154 23.42 13.88 3.30
CA GLU A 154 23.46 12.43 3.22
C GLU A 154 23.73 11.82 4.61
N GLU A 155 24.70 12.36 5.34
CA GLU A 155 25.02 11.89 6.69
C GLU A 155 23.93 12.23 7.71
N LYS A 156 23.25 13.38 7.54
CA LYS A 156 22.09 13.74 8.38
C LYS A 156 20.89 12.80 8.14
N VAL A 157 20.64 12.44 6.88
CA VAL A 157 19.60 11.46 6.53
C VAL A 157 19.94 10.09 7.10
N LYS A 158 21.18 9.61 6.96
CA LYS A 158 21.63 8.37 7.62
C LYS A 158 21.42 8.40 9.14
N ASP A 159 21.76 9.52 9.77
CA ASP A 159 21.60 9.71 11.22
C ASP A 159 20.13 9.65 11.65
N ALA A 160 19.22 10.28 10.89
CA ALA A 160 17.77 10.18 11.13
C ALA A 160 17.26 8.75 10.91
N CYS A 161 17.66 8.08 9.83
CA CYS A 161 17.26 6.71 9.53
C CYS A 161 17.73 5.68 10.57
N ASN A 162 18.78 5.97 11.34
CA ASN A 162 19.23 5.11 12.45
C ASN A 162 18.45 5.32 13.75
N GLN A 163 17.64 6.37 13.86
CA GLN A 163 16.81 6.67 15.04
C GLN A 163 15.35 6.23 14.88
N ILE A 164 14.86 6.15 13.64
CA ILE A 164 13.49 5.74 13.34
C ILE A 164 13.36 4.22 13.27
N GLU A 165 12.26 3.69 13.79
CA GLU A 165 11.90 2.28 13.73
C GLU A 165 10.56 2.09 13.03
N GLY A 166 10.38 0.96 12.36
CA GLY A 166 9.16 0.63 11.63
C GLY A 166 9.42 0.38 10.15
N ALA A 167 8.42 0.70 9.33
CA ALA A 167 8.47 0.52 7.88
C ALA A 167 8.57 1.87 7.20
N PHE A 168 9.48 2.01 6.23
CA PHE A 168 9.57 3.23 5.44
C PHE A 168 10.29 2.99 4.11
N SER A 169 9.71 3.53 3.05
CA SER A 169 10.39 3.93 1.83
C SER A 169 10.29 5.44 1.75
N LEU A 170 11.43 6.11 1.60
CA LEU A 170 11.55 7.56 1.62
C LEU A 170 12.18 8.04 0.33
N ILE A 171 11.70 9.16 -0.19
CA ILE A 171 12.40 9.91 -1.24
C ILE A 171 12.49 11.36 -0.76
N PHE A 172 13.71 11.82 -0.54
CA PHE A 172 14.00 13.21 -0.22
C PHE A 172 14.37 13.99 -1.48
N ILE A 173 14.03 15.28 -1.48
CA ILE A 173 14.44 16.27 -2.47
C ILE A 173 15.22 17.38 -1.78
N THR A 174 16.36 17.77 -2.36
CA THR A 174 17.05 19.04 -2.05
C THR A 174 17.02 19.93 -3.29
N ARG A 175 17.78 21.02 -3.28
CA ARG A 175 17.91 21.86 -4.49
C ARG A 175 18.43 21.07 -5.69
N ASP A 176 19.38 20.18 -5.45
CA ASP A 176 20.27 19.60 -6.45
C ASP A 176 20.37 18.06 -6.40
N LYS A 177 19.68 17.42 -5.44
CA LYS A 177 19.76 15.96 -5.19
C LYS A 177 18.41 15.32 -4.95
N ILE A 178 18.35 14.03 -5.27
CA ILE A 178 17.38 13.09 -4.69
C ILE A 178 18.10 12.09 -3.78
N ILE A 179 17.50 11.79 -2.63
CA ILE A 179 17.98 10.73 -1.74
C ILE A 179 16.84 9.73 -1.53
N ALA A 180 16.98 8.52 -2.05
CA ALA A 180 16.01 7.44 -1.90
C ALA A 180 16.49 6.46 -0.82
N VAL A 181 15.65 6.14 0.16
CA VAL A 181 16.00 5.27 1.29
C VAL A 181 14.95 4.20 1.49
N ARG A 182 15.37 2.97 1.80
CA ARG A 182 14.48 1.88 2.19
C ARG A 182 14.88 1.31 3.54
N ASP A 183 13.89 1.03 4.39
CA ASP A 183 14.12 0.54 5.75
C ASP A 183 14.92 -0.77 5.82
N ARG A 184 15.49 -1.07 6.99
CA ARG A 184 16.36 -2.23 7.23
C ARG A 184 15.69 -3.59 7.02
N ASN A 185 14.37 -3.63 7.05
CA ASN A 185 13.56 -4.81 6.82
C ASN A 185 12.98 -4.83 5.39
N GLY A 186 13.02 -3.71 4.67
CA GLY A 186 12.45 -3.55 3.35
C GLY A 186 10.94 -3.78 3.32
N PHE A 187 10.19 -3.42 4.36
CA PHE A 187 8.76 -3.71 4.44
C PHE A 187 7.97 -3.22 3.23
N ARG A 188 8.25 -1.98 2.80
CA ARG A 188 7.57 -1.30 1.69
C ARG A 188 8.42 -1.36 0.41
N PRO A 189 7.79 -1.45 -0.77
CA PRO A 189 8.50 -1.51 -2.04
C PRO A 189 9.01 -0.14 -2.46
N LEU A 190 10.19 -0.16 -3.09
CA LEU A 190 10.81 1.01 -3.73
C LEU A 190 11.69 0.49 -4.86
N ALA A 191 11.31 0.80 -6.10
CA ALA A 191 11.98 0.37 -7.32
C ALA A 191 12.78 1.51 -7.95
N ILE A 192 13.82 1.15 -8.70
CA ILE A 192 14.64 2.06 -9.49
C ILE A 192 14.34 1.82 -10.97
N GLY A 193 14.09 2.91 -11.70
CA GLY A 193 13.94 2.93 -13.15
C GLY A 193 14.88 3.94 -13.80
N LYS A 194 15.05 3.81 -15.12
CA LYS A 194 15.76 4.77 -15.96
C LYS A 194 14.96 5.12 -17.20
N LYS A 195 15.04 6.39 -17.61
CA LYS A 195 14.54 6.87 -18.90
C LYS A 195 15.57 7.83 -19.49
N GLY A 196 16.26 7.41 -20.55
CA GLY A 196 17.46 8.12 -21.02
C GLY A 196 18.49 8.23 -19.90
N ASN A 197 18.92 9.47 -19.60
CA ASN A 197 19.86 9.75 -18.51
C ASN A 197 19.20 10.01 -17.16
N SER A 198 17.87 10.04 -17.09
CA SER A 198 17.13 10.34 -15.87
C SER A 198 17.00 9.11 -14.97
N TYR A 199 17.10 9.33 -13.66
CA TYR A 199 16.84 8.32 -12.63
C TYR A 199 15.43 8.48 -12.08
N ILE A 200 14.77 7.36 -11.84
CA ILE A 200 13.36 7.30 -11.48
C ILE A 200 13.22 6.36 -10.29
N PHE A 201 12.45 6.76 -9.28
CA PHE A 201 12.13 5.95 -8.11
C PHE A 201 10.62 5.89 -7.95
N ALA A 202 10.07 4.71 -7.67
CA ALA A 202 8.64 4.55 -7.47
C ALA A 202 8.32 3.44 -6.46
N SER A 203 7.17 3.53 -5.79
CA SER A 203 6.70 2.41 -4.96
C SER A 203 6.43 1.12 -5.76
N GLU A 204 6.05 1.24 -7.04
CA GLU A 204 5.82 0.08 -7.92
C GLU A 204 6.26 0.37 -9.36
N THR A 205 6.59 -0.69 -10.10
CA THR A 205 7.05 -0.57 -11.49
C THR A 205 5.95 -0.17 -12.48
N SER A 206 4.67 -0.33 -12.14
CA SER A 206 3.56 0.19 -12.98
C SER A 206 3.64 1.70 -13.22
N ALA A 207 4.33 2.45 -12.36
CA ALA A 207 4.65 3.86 -12.60
C ALA A 207 5.64 4.06 -13.75
N PHE A 208 6.55 3.10 -13.96
CA PHE A 208 7.56 3.13 -15.03
C PHE A 208 6.94 2.88 -16.39
N ASP A 209 6.02 1.92 -16.48
CA ASP A 209 5.36 1.55 -17.73
C ASP A 209 4.65 2.75 -18.37
N LEU A 210 3.92 3.52 -17.56
CA LEU A 210 3.16 4.68 -18.05
C LEU A 210 4.06 5.80 -18.58
N ILE A 211 5.24 6.00 -17.98
CA ILE A 211 6.18 7.04 -18.42
C ILE A 211 7.23 6.52 -19.41
N GLY A 212 7.21 5.22 -19.76
CA GLY A 212 8.19 4.60 -20.65
C GLY A 212 9.59 4.47 -20.04
N ALA A 213 9.69 4.26 -18.73
CA ALA A 213 10.94 4.01 -18.05
C ALA A 213 11.24 2.50 -17.97
N THR A 214 12.52 2.14 -18.06
CA THR A 214 12.98 0.76 -17.92
C THR A 214 13.28 0.46 -16.45
N TYR A 215 12.73 -0.63 -15.91
CA TYR A 215 13.09 -1.14 -14.59
C TYR A 215 14.57 -1.53 -14.53
N VAL A 216 15.25 -1.17 -13.43
CA VAL A 216 16.65 -1.51 -13.19
C VAL A 216 16.76 -2.59 -12.11
N ARG A 217 16.27 -2.29 -10.90
CA ARG A 217 16.22 -3.19 -9.74
C ARG A 217 15.43 -2.54 -8.61
N ASP A 218 15.16 -3.30 -7.56
CA ASP A 218 14.66 -2.73 -6.31
C ASP A 218 15.78 -2.04 -5.51
N VAL A 219 15.39 -1.05 -4.70
CA VAL A 219 16.26 -0.50 -3.63
C VAL A 219 16.38 -1.58 -2.55
N ASN A 220 17.62 -1.90 -2.15
CA ASN A 220 17.89 -2.96 -1.17
C ASN A 220 17.50 -2.54 0.25
N CYS A 221 17.33 -3.51 1.15
CA CYS A 221 17.09 -3.24 2.57
C CYS A 221 18.25 -2.43 3.17
N ALA A 222 17.94 -1.40 3.96
CA ALA A 222 18.89 -0.44 4.51
C ALA A 222 19.70 0.38 3.49
N GLU A 223 19.40 0.29 2.19
CA GLU A 223 20.08 1.03 1.16
C GLU A 223 19.58 2.48 1.12
N MET A 224 20.53 3.39 0.94
CA MET A 224 20.33 4.80 0.65
C MET A 224 21.04 5.14 -0.65
N LEU A 225 20.28 5.54 -1.66
CA LEU A 225 20.78 6.00 -2.95
C LEU A 225 20.75 7.52 -2.98
N VAL A 226 21.86 8.12 -3.42
CA VAL A 226 21.99 9.56 -3.63
C VAL A 226 22.17 9.78 -5.11
N VAL A 227 21.31 10.60 -5.72
CA VAL A 227 21.42 10.99 -7.13
C VAL A 227 21.66 12.48 -7.20
N ASP A 228 22.74 12.85 -7.88
CA ASP A 228 23.11 14.23 -8.18
C ASP A 228 23.68 14.34 -9.61
N GLU A 229 24.32 15.47 -9.94
CA GLU A 229 24.88 15.76 -11.26
C GLU A 229 25.94 14.74 -11.71
N ASN A 230 26.58 14.06 -10.76
CA ASN A 230 27.61 13.04 -11.01
C ASN A 230 27.00 11.64 -11.19
N GLY A 231 25.68 11.49 -11.03
CA GLY A 231 24.95 10.24 -11.17
C GLY A 231 24.49 9.67 -9.83
N MET A 232 24.27 8.35 -9.80
CA MET A 232 23.71 7.65 -8.64
C MET A 232 24.77 6.90 -7.86
N THR A 233 24.89 7.19 -6.55
CA THR A 233 25.78 6.49 -5.62
C THR A 233 24.96 5.72 -4.59
N SER A 234 25.37 4.48 -4.30
CA SER A 234 24.73 3.63 -3.28
C SER A 234 25.51 3.64 -1.96
N HIS A 235 24.77 3.80 -0.87
CA HIS A 235 25.24 3.69 0.49
C HIS A 235 24.31 2.78 1.30
N HIS A 236 24.77 2.33 2.46
CA HIS A 236 23.89 1.73 3.47
C HIS A 236 23.94 2.59 4.72
N TYR A 237 22.77 2.94 5.28
CA TYR A 237 22.72 3.71 6.52
C TYR A 237 22.94 2.83 7.76
N THR A 238 22.80 1.51 7.63
CA THR A 238 23.12 0.52 8.66
C THR A 238 23.55 -0.80 8.05
N LYS A 239 24.34 -1.60 8.79
CA LYS A 239 24.72 -2.97 8.41
C LYS A 239 23.73 -4.03 8.92
N LYS A 240 22.72 -3.64 9.70
CA LYS A 240 21.77 -4.54 10.38
C LYS A 240 20.54 -4.85 9.50
N ALA A 241 20.74 -5.13 8.22
CA ALA A 241 19.64 -5.47 7.32
C ALA A 241 19.09 -6.87 7.63
N LYS A 242 17.76 -6.99 7.77
CA LYS A 242 17.06 -8.27 7.99
C LYS A 242 15.74 -8.25 7.21
N PRO A 243 15.72 -8.68 5.93
CA PRO A 243 14.54 -8.60 5.08
C PRO A 243 13.29 -9.26 5.69
N ARG A 244 12.18 -8.52 5.70
CA ARG A 244 10.84 -8.89 6.20
C ARG A 244 9.76 -8.24 5.34
N HIS A 245 9.83 -8.44 4.03
CA HIS A 245 8.93 -7.77 3.08
C HIS A 245 7.45 -8.04 3.39
N CYS A 246 6.59 -7.07 3.11
CA CYS A 246 5.17 -7.19 3.42
C CYS A 246 4.47 -8.17 2.46
N VAL A 247 3.94 -9.29 2.98
CA VAL A 247 3.15 -10.25 2.17
C VAL A 247 1.90 -9.64 1.58
N PHE A 248 1.33 -8.62 2.23
CA PHE A 248 0.11 -7.97 1.76
C PHE A 248 0.29 -7.17 0.46
N GLU A 249 1.53 -6.80 0.12
CA GLU A 249 1.82 -6.24 -1.20
C GLU A 249 1.48 -7.25 -2.31
N PHE A 250 1.78 -8.53 -2.10
CA PHE A 250 1.40 -9.60 -3.02
C PHE A 250 -0.06 -10.02 -2.91
N ILE A 251 -0.62 -10.09 -1.69
CA ILE A 251 -2.00 -10.59 -1.49
C ILE A 251 -3.03 -9.63 -2.08
N TYR A 252 -2.89 -8.32 -1.83
CA TYR A 252 -3.95 -7.34 -2.10
C TYR A 252 -3.41 -6.06 -2.74
N PHE A 253 -2.33 -5.52 -2.17
CA PHE A 253 -2.12 -4.08 -2.20
C PHE A 253 -1.43 -3.56 -3.48
N SER A 254 -0.43 -4.27 -4.01
CA SER A 254 0.20 -3.86 -5.26
C SER A 254 -0.67 -4.19 -6.48
N ARG A 255 -0.49 -3.47 -7.59
CA ARG A 255 -1.17 -3.84 -8.83
C ARG A 255 -0.62 -5.15 -9.39
N PRO A 256 -1.46 -5.99 -10.03
CA PRO A 256 -1.02 -7.27 -10.60
C PRO A 256 0.10 -7.16 -11.65
N ASP A 257 0.15 -6.05 -12.39
CA ASP A 257 1.13 -5.79 -13.46
C ASP A 257 2.48 -5.27 -12.92
N SER A 258 2.57 -4.94 -11.64
CA SER A 258 3.83 -4.50 -11.02
C SER A 258 4.76 -5.67 -10.70
N GLN A 259 6.05 -5.38 -10.78
CA GLN A 259 7.13 -6.18 -10.19
C GLN A 259 7.53 -5.52 -8.86
N ILE A 260 7.51 -6.29 -7.78
CA ILE A 260 7.95 -5.86 -6.44
C ILE A 260 8.77 -6.97 -5.80
N PHE A 261 9.77 -6.61 -5.01
CA PHE A 261 10.63 -7.58 -4.33
C PHE A 261 11.19 -8.61 -5.32
N ASN A 262 11.61 -8.11 -6.50
CA ASN A 262 12.07 -8.87 -7.66
C ASN A 262 11.09 -9.88 -8.29
N GLU A 263 9.78 -9.85 -8.01
CA GLU A 263 8.79 -10.78 -8.60
C GLU A 263 7.51 -10.06 -9.06
N TYR A 264 6.88 -10.58 -10.12
CA TYR A 264 5.59 -10.08 -10.58
C TYR A 264 4.44 -10.45 -9.63
N VAL A 265 3.60 -9.47 -9.32
CA VAL A 265 2.47 -9.64 -8.39
C VAL A 265 1.46 -10.66 -8.92
N ASP A 266 1.07 -10.59 -10.20
CA ASP A 266 0.15 -11.57 -10.83
C ASP A 266 0.66 -13.01 -10.67
N LYS A 267 1.97 -13.23 -10.89
CA LYS A 267 2.57 -14.56 -10.77
C LYS A 267 2.44 -15.11 -9.35
N THR A 268 2.67 -14.29 -8.33
CA THR A 268 2.49 -14.68 -6.92
C THR A 268 1.01 -14.93 -6.60
N ARG A 269 0.09 -14.07 -7.04
CA ARG A 269 -1.36 -14.26 -6.80
C ARG A 269 -1.91 -15.53 -7.43
N ARG A 270 -1.49 -15.85 -8.66
CA ARG A 270 -1.84 -17.13 -9.30
C ARG A 270 -1.32 -18.32 -8.49
N LYS A 271 -0.11 -18.24 -7.92
CA LYS A 271 0.42 -19.29 -7.03
C LYS A 271 -0.41 -19.41 -5.76
N LEU A 272 -0.82 -18.30 -5.13
CA LEU A 272 -1.71 -18.31 -3.97
C LEU A 272 -3.01 -19.05 -4.27
N GLY A 273 -3.65 -18.73 -5.40
CA GLY A 273 -4.85 -19.42 -5.87
C GLY A 273 -4.66 -20.92 -6.12
N LYS A 274 -3.56 -21.30 -6.79
CA LYS A 274 -3.22 -22.71 -7.04
C LYS A 274 -3.03 -23.49 -5.72
N ASN A 275 -2.28 -22.91 -4.78
CA ASN A 275 -2.05 -23.52 -3.47
C ASN A 275 -3.37 -23.66 -2.70
N LEU A 276 -4.26 -22.66 -2.79
CA LEU A 276 -5.57 -22.70 -2.16
C LEU A 276 -6.45 -23.83 -2.71
N ALA A 277 -6.45 -24.06 -4.02
CA ALA A 277 -7.19 -25.17 -4.62
C ALA A 277 -6.64 -26.55 -4.24
N LEU A 278 -5.31 -26.67 -4.13
CA LEU A 278 -4.67 -27.92 -3.73
C LEU A 278 -4.93 -28.26 -2.25
N GLU A 279 -4.87 -27.26 -1.38
CA GLU A 279 -5.08 -27.45 0.06
C GLU A 279 -6.56 -27.60 0.42
N ASN A 280 -7.43 -26.83 -0.26
CA ASN A 280 -8.85 -26.70 0.10
C ASN A 280 -9.76 -26.89 -1.13
N PRO A 281 -9.76 -28.07 -1.78
CA PRO A 281 -10.60 -28.32 -2.95
C PRO A 281 -12.10 -28.20 -2.62
N CYS A 282 -12.91 -28.09 -3.67
CA CYS A 282 -14.37 -28.08 -3.56
C CYS A 282 -14.96 -28.61 -4.87
N ASP A 283 -15.92 -29.53 -4.78
CA ASP A 283 -16.74 -29.90 -5.93
C ASP A 283 -17.79 -28.79 -6.14
N ALA A 284 -17.66 -28.08 -7.26
CA ALA A 284 -18.55 -27.00 -7.65
C ALA A 284 -18.51 -26.82 -9.17
N ASP A 285 -19.45 -26.05 -9.72
CA ASP A 285 -19.59 -25.93 -11.17
C ASP A 285 -18.69 -24.81 -11.74
N ILE A 286 -18.55 -23.71 -10.99
CA ILE A 286 -17.80 -22.53 -11.41
C ILE A 286 -16.96 -21.91 -10.29
N VAL A 287 -15.87 -21.25 -10.68
CA VAL A 287 -15.06 -20.35 -9.84
C VAL A 287 -15.31 -18.92 -10.31
N ILE A 288 -15.56 -18.02 -9.36
CA ILE A 288 -15.67 -16.58 -9.60
C ILE A 288 -14.75 -15.83 -8.64
N SER A 289 -14.36 -14.62 -9.00
CA SER A 289 -13.61 -13.71 -8.11
C SER A 289 -14.52 -12.66 -7.48
N VAL A 290 -14.08 -12.10 -6.35
CA VAL A 290 -14.46 -10.76 -5.90
C VAL A 290 -13.60 -9.73 -6.65
N PRO A 291 -14.14 -8.96 -7.60
CA PRO A 291 -13.32 -8.09 -8.43
C PRO A 291 -12.87 -6.81 -7.69
N ASP A 292 -11.72 -6.23 -8.01
CA ASP A 292 -10.74 -6.69 -9.02
C ASP A 292 -9.54 -7.41 -8.38
N SER A 293 -9.39 -7.32 -7.07
CA SER A 293 -8.19 -7.72 -6.32
C SER A 293 -7.91 -9.23 -6.41
N SER A 294 -8.96 -10.06 -6.31
CA SER A 294 -8.85 -11.51 -6.27
C SER A 294 -8.90 -12.19 -7.65
N ASN A 295 -9.03 -11.43 -8.75
CA ASN A 295 -9.18 -11.96 -10.11
C ASN A 295 -8.07 -12.98 -10.46
N THR A 296 -6.82 -12.64 -10.16
CA THR A 296 -5.65 -13.46 -10.50
C THR A 296 -5.52 -14.69 -9.59
N ALA A 297 -5.90 -14.58 -8.32
CA ALA A 297 -5.99 -15.71 -7.41
C ALA A 297 -7.11 -16.67 -7.82
N ALA A 298 -8.28 -16.17 -8.22
CA ALA A 298 -9.38 -17.00 -8.72
C ALA A 298 -9.01 -17.78 -9.98
N LEU A 299 -8.29 -17.16 -10.92
CA LEU A 299 -7.71 -17.84 -12.08
C LEU A 299 -6.71 -18.93 -11.66
N GLY A 300 -5.90 -18.67 -10.63
CA GLY A 300 -4.99 -19.65 -10.06
C GLY A 300 -5.72 -20.85 -9.47
N TYR A 301 -6.79 -20.60 -8.71
CA TYR A 301 -7.63 -21.63 -8.12
C TYR A 301 -8.31 -22.48 -9.21
N ALA A 302 -8.97 -21.83 -10.17
CA ALA A 302 -9.65 -22.49 -11.28
C ALA A 302 -8.71 -23.40 -12.09
N ALA A 303 -7.46 -22.97 -12.31
CA ALA A 303 -6.45 -23.77 -13.01
C ALA A 303 -6.03 -25.07 -12.27
N ARG A 304 -6.45 -25.25 -11.02
CA ARG A 304 -6.18 -26.43 -10.18
C ARG A 304 -7.46 -27.06 -9.60
N SER A 305 -8.61 -26.69 -10.13
CA SER A 305 -9.91 -27.28 -9.81
C SER A 305 -10.60 -27.77 -11.10
N ASP A 306 -11.59 -28.64 -10.96
CA ASP A 306 -12.43 -29.05 -12.10
C ASP A 306 -13.48 -27.98 -12.49
N ALA A 307 -13.72 -27.01 -11.60
CA ALA A 307 -14.64 -25.90 -11.84
C ALA A 307 -14.09 -24.86 -12.84
N LYS A 308 -14.94 -24.37 -13.74
CA LYS A 308 -14.55 -23.37 -14.75
C LYS A 308 -14.55 -21.96 -14.17
N PHE A 309 -13.56 -21.14 -14.53
CA PHE A 309 -13.61 -19.72 -14.20
C PHE A 309 -14.68 -19.00 -15.03
N GLU A 310 -15.52 -18.22 -14.36
CA GLU A 310 -16.59 -17.43 -14.98
C GLU A 310 -16.69 -16.05 -14.34
N ILE A 311 -17.25 -15.08 -15.07
CA ILE A 311 -17.50 -13.72 -14.56
C ILE A 311 -18.88 -13.70 -13.89
N GLY A 312 -18.94 -14.05 -12.61
CA GLY A 312 -20.18 -14.02 -11.81
C GLY A 312 -20.48 -12.66 -11.16
N LEU A 313 -19.47 -11.82 -11.02
CA LEU A 313 -19.54 -10.48 -10.43
C LEU A 313 -18.84 -9.47 -11.35
N ILE A 314 -19.45 -8.31 -11.54
CA ILE A 314 -18.89 -7.19 -12.30
C ILE A 314 -18.78 -5.99 -11.37
N ARG A 315 -17.60 -5.39 -11.27
CA ARG A 315 -17.41 -4.12 -10.54
C ARG A 315 -17.98 -2.96 -11.35
N ASN A 316 -18.69 -2.06 -10.68
CA ASN A 316 -19.15 -0.82 -11.29
C ASN A 316 -18.01 0.22 -11.26
N HIS A 317 -17.52 0.61 -12.43
CA HIS A 317 -16.40 1.56 -12.58
C HIS A 317 -16.81 3.02 -12.34
N TYR A 318 -18.10 3.33 -12.27
CA TYR A 318 -18.61 4.71 -12.15
C TYR A 318 -18.95 5.09 -10.70
N VAL A 319 -18.55 4.28 -9.74
CA VAL A 319 -18.78 4.56 -8.32
C VAL A 319 -17.72 5.54 -7.82
N GLY A 320 -18.04 6.83 -7.86
CA GLY A 320 -17.23 7.89 -7.26
C GLY A 320 -17.40 7.98 -5.73
N ARG A 321 -16.56 8.81 -5.08
CA ARG A 321 -16.59 9.05 -3.62
C ARG A 321 -17.81 9.82 -3.14
N THR A 322 -18.34 10.69 -3.98
CA THR A 322 -19.43 11.63 -3.69
C THR A 322 -20.72 11.13 -4.29
N PHE A 323 -21.27 10.04 -3.75
CA PHE A 323 -22.68 9.76 -3.93
C PHE A 323 -23.47 10.57 -2.88
N ILE A 324 -24.40 11.40 -3.33
CA ILE A 324 -25.33 12.13 -2.46
C ILE A 324 -26.16 11.09 -1.71
N HIS A 325 -25.86 10.89 -0.43
CA HIS A 325 -26.53 9.91 0.42
C HIS A 325 -27.74 10.53 1.15
N PRO A 326 -28.95 9.98 0.99
CA PRO A 326 -30.03 10.21 1.94
C PRO A 326 -29.60 9.66 3.31
N LYS A 327 -29.71 10.48 4.36
CA LYS A 327 -29.11 10.31 5.71
C LYS A 327 -29.40 9.00 6.46
N GLN A 328 -30.22 8.09 5.93
CA GLN A 328 -30.62 6.84 6.60
C GLN A 328 -30.99 5.76 5.55
N ARG A 329 -30.05 4.91 5.13
CA ARG A 329 -30.31 3.48 4.78
C ARG A 329 -29.04 2.64 4.50
N SER A 330 -29.19 1.35 4.85
CA SER A 330 -28.32 0.16 4.89
C SER A 330 -27.01 0.09 4.05
N ARG A 331 -25.94 -0.43 4.67
CA ARG A 331 -24.67 -0.85 4.05
C ARG A 331 -24.85 -1.81 2.85
N ASP A 332 -25.97 -2.56 2.81
CA ASP A 332 -26.35 -3.41 1.66
C ASP A 332 -26.44 -2.61 0.35
N LEU A 333 -26.80 -1.32 0.40
CA LEU A 333 -26.89 -0.47 -0.79
C LEU A 333 -25.51 -0.15 -1.38
N ASN A 334 -24.48 0.01 -0.54
CA ASN A 334 -23.12 0.34 -1.01
C ASN A 334 -22.52 -0.83 -1.80
N VAL A 335 -22.71 -2.06 -1.35
CA VAL A 335 -22.26 -3.26 -2.08
C VAL A 335 -23.06 -3.44 -3.38
N ARG A 336 -24.36 -3.09 -3.38
CA ARG A 336 -25.19 -3.06 -4.61
C ARG A 336 -24.72 -2.03 -5.63
N ILE A 337 -24.21 -0.89 -5.17
CA ILE A 337 -23.66 0.14 -6.05
C ILE A 337 -22.32 -0.33 -6.66
N LYS A 338 -21.48 -1.01 -5.86
CA LYS A 338 -20.13 -1.44 -6.24
C LYS A 338 -20.09 -2.66 -7.15
N PHE A 339 -20.97 -3.65 -6.94
CA PHE A 339 -20.91 -4.91 -7.66
C PHE A 339 -22.25 -5.24 -8.32
N ASN A 340 -22.22 -5.93 -9.45
CA ASN A 340 -23.39 -6.47 -10.12
C ASN A 340 -23.23 -7.97 -10.33
N THR A 341 -24.24 -8.73 -9.95
CA THR A 341 -24.26 -10.18 -10.13
C THR A 341 -24.73 -10.53 -11.54
N VAL A 342 -24.02 -11.41 -12.22
CA VAL A 342 -24.40 -11.90 -13.55
C VAL A 342 -25.34 -13.09 -13.40
N GLY A 343 -26.64 -12.81 -13.27
CA GLY A 343 -27.69 -13.81 -13.00
C GLY A 343 -27.60 -15.06 -13.90
N GLY A 344 -27.39 -14.87 -15.20
CA GLY A 344 -27.28 -15.98 -16.17
C GLY A 344 -26.07 -16.89 -15.97
N VAL A 345 -25.03 -16.44 -15.26
CA VAL A 345 -23.85 -17.24 -14.91
C VAL A 345 -24.06 -17.99 -13.59
N VAL A 346 -24.74 -17.38 -12.62
CA VAL A 346 -24.80 -17.88 -11.24
C VAL A 346 -26.00 -18.78 -10.95
N LYS A 347 -27.11 -18.59 -11.67
CA LYS A 347 -28.38 -19.28 -11.41
C LYS A 347 -28.24 -20.80 -11.53
N ASP A 348 -28.78 -21.52 -10.56
CA ASP A 348 -28.84 -22.98 -10.46
C ASP A 348 -27.47 -23.68 -10.43
N ARG A 349 -26.39 -22.96 -10.09
CA ARG A 349 -25.01 -23.48 -10.01
C ARG A 349 -24.45 -23.48 -8.59
N ARG A 350 -23.52 -24.39 -8.32
CA ARG A 350 -22.63 -24.42 -7.16
C ARG A 350 -21.40 -23.57 -7.46
N ILE A 351 -21.11 -22.60 -6.61
CA ILE A 351 -20.15 -21.52 -6.90
C ILE A 351 -19.03 -21.53 -5.87
N ILE A 352 -17.79 -21.47 -6.34
CA ILE A 352 -16.64 -21.11 -5.52
C ILE A 352 -16.38 -19.62 -5.72
N ILE A 353 -16.57 -18.81 -4.68
CA ILE A 353 -16.17 -17.40 -4.69
C ILE A 353 -14.80 -17.26 -4.01
N VAL A 354 -13.82 -16.77 -4.77
CA VAL A 354 -12.48 -16.50 -4.28
C VAL A 354 -12.37 -15.03 -3.90
N ASP A 355 -11.86 -14.77 -2.70
CA ASP A 355 -11.54 -13.44 -2.20
C ASP A 355 -10.08 -13.40 -1.69
N ASP A 356 -9.48 -12.22 -1.62
CA ASP A 356 -8.09 -12.09 -1.18
C ASP A 356 -7.93 -12.24 0.33
N SER A 357 -8.85 -11.66 1.10
CA SER A 357 -8.78 -11.55 2.55
C SER A 357 -10.16 -11.28 3.17
N ILE A 358 -10.31 -11.52 4.48
CA ILE A 358 -11.52 -11.18 5.24
C ILE A 358 -11.10 -10.42 6.51
N VAL A 359 -11.56 -9.17 6.63
CA VAL A 359 -11.26 -8.29 7.76
C VAL A 359 -12.39 -8.30 8.77
N ARG A 360 -13.54 -7.67 8.45
CA ARG A 360 -14.77 -7.74 9.26
C ARG A 360 -15.88 -8.57 8.59
N GLY A 361 -15.74 -8.86 7.29
CA GLY A 361 -16.58 -9.80 6.54
C GLY A 361 -17.95 -9.27 6.10
N THR A 362 -18.26 -8.01 6.34
CA THR A 362 -19.55 -7.40 5.96
C THR A 362 -19.75 -7.31 4.45
N THR A 363 -18.69 -6.98 3.68
CA THR A 363 -18.74 -6.91 2.22
C THR A 363 -18.99 -8.29 1.62
N LEU A 364 -18.21 -9.28 2.04
CA LEU A 364 -18.34 -10.64 1.54
C LEU A 364 -19.68 -11.27 1.92
N ARG A 365 -20.20 -11.00 3.13
CA ARG A 365 -21.56 -11.40 3.54
C ARG A 365 -22.62 -10.86 2.58
N ALA A 366 -22.54 -9.59 2.21
CA ALA A 366 -23.46 -8.98 1.26
C ALA A 366 -23.34 -9.59 -0.15
N LEU A 367 -22.12 -9.94 -0.59
CA LEU A 367 -21.90 -10.62 -1.87
C LEU A 367 -22.47 -12.04 -1.88
N VAL A 368 -22.22 -12.85 -0.84
CA VAL A 368 -22.76 -14.21 -0.70
C VAL A 368 -24.29 -14.18 -0.72
N LYS A 369 -24.92 -13.28 0.05
CA LYS A 369 -26.37 -13.07 0.03
C LYS A 369 -26.88 -12.78 -1.38
N ARG A 370 -26.19 -11.92 -2.14
CA ARG A 370 -26.60 -11.58 -3.52
C ARG A 370 -26.46 -12.72 -4.50
N LEU A 371 -25.43 -13.56 -4.37
CA LEU A 371 -25.29 -14.76 -5.18
C LEU A 371 -26.46 -15.71 -4.94
N ARG A 372 -26.86 -15.90 -3.67
CA ARG A 372 -28.06 -16.69 -3.31
C ARG A 372 -29.34 -16.05 -3.85
N ASP A 373 -29.52 -14.74 -3.68
CA ASP A 373 -30.69 -14.01 -4.24
C ASP A 373 -30.78 -14.14 -5.77
N ALA A 374 -29.64 -14.29 -6.46
CA ALA A 374 -29.56 -14.51 -7.89
C ALA A 374 -29.75 -16.00 -8.32
N GLY A 375 -29.99 -16.89 -7.36
CA GLY A 375 -30.32 -18.30 -7.60
C GLY A 375 -29.14 -19.27 -7.53
N ALA A 376 -28.01 -18.91 -6.92
CA ALA A 376 -26.94 -19.89 -6.67
C ALA A 376 -27.42 -21.02 -5.74
N LYS A 377 -27.14 -22.28 -6.09
CA LYS A 377 -27.48 -23.45 -5.27
C LYS A 377 -26.62 -23.52 -4.02
N GLU A 378 -25.32 -23.39 -4.21
CA GLU A 378 -24.29 -23.41 -3.17
C GLU A 378 -23.27 -22.30 -3.43
N VAL A 379 -22.73 -21.73 -2.36
CA VAL A 379 -21.72 -20.68 -2.35
C VAL A 379 -20.63 -21.08 -1.36
N HIS A 380 -19.48 -21.51 -1.89
CA HIS A 380 -18.29 -21.87 -1.15
C HIS A 380 -17.27 -20.74 -1.22
N VAL A 381 -16.90 -20.21 -0.07
CA VAL A 381 -15.91 -19.13 0.03
C VAL A 381 -14.51 -19.73 0.15
N ARG A 382 -13.57 -19.18 -0.62
CA ARG A 382 -12.14 -19.52 -0.57
C ARG A 382 -11.33 -18.23 -0.46
N VAL A 383 -10.49 -18.12 0.56
CA VAL A 383 -9.71 -16.90 0.84
C VAL A 383 -8.24 -17.18 0.58
N SER A 384 -7.60 -16.40 -0.31
CA SER A 384 -6.19 -16.60 -0.70
C SER A 384 -5.16 -16.06 0.29
N SER A 385 -5.57 -15.83 1.53
CA SER A 385 -4.71 -15.49 2.66
C SER A 385 -5.11 -16.29 3.91
N PRO A 386 -4.23 -16.38 4.91
CA PRO A 386 -4.61 -16.79 6.26
C PRO A 386 -5.60 -15.81 6.90
N PRO A 387 -6.29 -16.21 7.99
CA PRO A 387 -7.15 -15.31 8.76
C PRO A 387 -6.35 -14.15 9.38
N ILE A 388 -6.81 -12.92 9.16
CA ILE A 388 -6.21 -11.72 9.77
C ILE A 388 -6.61 -11.65 11.24
N ARG A 389 -5.63 -11.75 12.14
CA ARG A 389 -5.85 -11.81 13.60
C ARG A 389 -5.20 -10.66 14.36
N TYR A 390 -4.35 -9.89 13.70
CA TYR A 390 -3.60 -8.81 14.36
C TYR A 390 -3.57 -7.56 13.49
N PRO A 391 -3.59 -6.35 14.11
CA PRO A 391 -3.41 -5.11 13.37
C PRO A 391 -2.01 -5.06 12.73
N CYS A 392 -1.86 -4.28 11.67
CA CYS A 392 -0.55 -3.99 11.11
C CYS A 392 0.04 -2.76 11.79
N PHE A 393 1.37 -2.60 11.88
CA PHE A 393 2.01 -1.35 12.32
C PHE A 393 2.99 -0.79 11.28
N TYR A 394 2.98 -1.37 10.08
CA TYR A 394 4.03 -1.18 9.06
C TYR A 394 3.49 -0.60 7.76
N GLY A 395 2.32 -0.02 7.80
CA GLY A 395 1.50 0.22 6.64
C GLY A 395 0.10 -0.31 6.94
N MET A 396 -0.58 -0.99 6.03
CA MET A 396 -1.98 -1.50 6.13
C MET A 396 -2.89 -0.95 7.26
N ASP A 397 -3.95 -0.22 6.91
CA ASP A 397 -4.94 0.28 7.89
C ASP A 397 -5.89 -0.82 8.37
N PHE A 398 -5.35 -1.76 9.16
CA PHE A 398 -6.18 -2.80 9.76
C PHE A 398 -6.88 -2.23 11.00
N PRO A 399 -8.15 -2.59 11.20
CA PRO A 399 -8.90 -2.19 12.39
C PRO A 399 -8.33 -2.84 13.65
N THR A 400 -8.91 -2.51 14.80
CA THR A 400 -8.45 -3.03 16.09
C THR A 400 -8.59 -4.55 16.15
N LYS A 401 -7.85 -5.18 17.08
CA LYS A 401 -7.90 -6.64 17.26
C LYS A 401 -9.32 -7.13 17.54
N GLU A 402 -10.09 -6.34 18.28
CA GLU A 402 -11.47 -6.57 18.68
C GLU A 402 -12.46 -6.30 17.55
N GLU A 403 -12.05 -5.77 16.39
CA GLU A 403 -12.92 -5.57 15.23
C GLU A 403 -12.72 -6.65 14.16
N LEU A 404 -11.58 -7.33 14.18
CA LEU A 404 -11.26 -8.43 13.26
C LEU A 404 -12.17 -9.65 13.51
N ILE A 405 -12.88 -10.09 12.48
CA ILE A 405 -13.87 -11.18 12.61
C ILE A 405 -13.22 -12.49 13.04
N ALA A 406 -12.00 -12.76 12.58
CA ALA A 406 -11.26 -13.97 12.91
C ALA A 406 -10.88 -14.07 14.40
N ASN A 407 -10.90 -12.98 15.16
CA ASN A 407 -10.70 -13.01 16.60
C ASN A 407 -11.98 -13.22 17.41
N LYS A 408 -13.15 -13.07 16.77
CA LYS A 408 -14.46 -13.22 17.41
C LYS A 408 -15.12 -14.57 17.14
N LYS A 409 -14.68 -15.24 16.08
CA LYS A 409 -15.39 -16.34 15.47
C LYS A 409 -14.42 -17.40 14.98
N GLU A 410 -14.77 -18.64 15.24
CA GLU A 410 -14.15 -19.78 14.57
C GLU A 410 -14.59 -19.84 13.10
N ILE A 411 -13.83 -20.55 12.25
CA ILE A 411 -14.04 -20.55 10.80
C ILE A 411 -15.48 -20.92 10.41
N ASP A 412 -16.07 -21.92 11.07
CA ASP A 412 -17.44 -22.35 10.80
C ASP A 412 -18.48 -21.28 11.20
N GLU A 413 -18.22 -20.54 12.27
CA GLU A 413 -19.05 -19.41 12.68
C GLU A 413 -18.94 -18.23 11.71
N ILE A 414 -17.76 -18.03 11.11
CA ILE A 414 -17.58 -17.05 10.03
C ILE A 414 -18.36 -17.50 8.78
N ALA A 415 -18.28 -18.77 8.40
CA ALA A 415 -19.05 -19.32 7.27
C ALA A 415 -20.56 -19.07 7.45
N ALA A 416 -21.08 -19.40 8.64
CA ALA A 416 -22.47 -19.15 9.01
C ALA A 416 -22.82 -17.64 8.99
N TYR A 417 -21.94 -16.79 9.50
CA TYR A 417 -22.11 -15.33 9.47
C TYR A 417 -22.21 -14.79 8.03
N LEU A 418 -21.39 -15.30 7.11
CA LEU A 418 -21.41 -14.94 5.70
C LEU A 418 -22.65 -15.50 4.98
N GLY A 419 -23.25 -16.58 5.49
CA GLY A 419 -24.30 -17.35 4.82
C GLY A 419 -23.75 -18.29 3.73
N ALA A 420 -22.47 -18.65 3.82
CA ALA A 420 -21.79 -19.53 2.88
C ALA A 420 -21.97 -21.01 3.28
N ASP A 421 -21.98 -21.92 2.31
CA ASP A 421 -22.05 -23.37 2.55
C ASP A 421 -20.72 -23.92 3.08
N SER A 422 -19.60 -23.28 2.71
CA SER A 422 -18.30 -23.55 3.32
C SER A 422 -17.39 -22.33 3.25
N LEU A 423 -16.44 -22.23 4.17
CA LEU A 423 -15.36 -21.25 4.15
C LEU A 423 -14.03 -21.96 4.41
N LYS A 424 -13.02 -21.69 3.58
CA LYS A 424 -11.64 -22.09 3.84
C LYS A 424 -10.67 -20.96 3.54
N TYR A 425 -9.68 -20.80 4.42
CA TYR A 425 -8.56 -19.89 4.27
C TYR A 425 -7.33 -20.67 3.80
N LEU A 426 -6.46 -20.03 3.03
CA LEU A 426 -5.13 -20.56 2.75
C LEU A 426 -4.31 -20.63 4.04
N SER A 427 -3.66 -21.76 4.32
CA SER A 427 -2.73 -21.85 5.45
C SER A 427 -1.56 -20.86 5.33
N LEU A 428 -0.98 -20.48 6.47
CA LEU A 428 0.20 -19.62 6.48
C LEU A 428 1.39 -20.25 5.73
N GLU A 429 1.57 -21.56 5.88
CA GLU A 429 2.62 -22.30 5.19
C GLU A 429 2.42 -22.29 3.67
N ALA A 430 1.21 -22.59 3.18
CA ALA A 430 0.92 -22.59 1.76
C ALA A 430 0.97 -21.17 1.16
N MET A 431 0.61 -20.14 1.93
CA MET A 431 0.79 -18.74 1.52
C MET A 431 2.29 -18.39 1.39
N LEU A 432 3.12 -18.74 2.38
CA LEU A 432 4.56 -18.48 2.34
C LEU A 432 5.24 -19.25 1.19
N ASN A 433 4.77 -20.46 0.88
CA ASN A 433 5.26 -21.24 -0.25
C ASN A 433 4.98 -20.60 -1.62
N ALA A 434 3.98 -19.71 -1.72
CA ALA A 434 3.71 -18.95 -2.94
C ALA A 434 4.65 -17.74 -3.11
N MET A 435 5.23 -17.24 -2.02
CA MET A 435 6.10 -16.07 -2.03
C MET A 435 7.42 -16.35 -2.79
N PRO A 436 8.04 -15.32 -3.37
CA PRO A 436 9.38 -15.44 -3.97
C PRO A 436 10.39 -15.99 -2.96
N LYS A 437 11.13 -17.03 -3.37
CA LYS A 437 12.16 -17.69 -2.55
C LYS A 437 13.54 -17.23 -3.03
N ASP A 438 14.03 -16.14 -2.46
CA ASP A 438 15.41 -15.69 -2.63
C ASP A 438 16.24 -16.02 -1.37
N ASN A 439 17.55 -16.25 -1.55
CA ASN A 439 18.45 -16.72 -0.49
C ASN A 439 18.44 -15.76 0.72
N GLY A 440 17.75 -16.16 1.79
CA GLY A 440 17.68 -15.44 3.07
C GLY A 440 16.55 -14.41 3.19
N GLN A 441 15.64 -14.33 2.21
CA GLN A 441 14.48 -13.44 2.25
C GLN A 441 13.38 -14.02 3.13
N GLU A 442 13.05 -13.33 4.22
CA GLU A 442 11.88 -13.63 5.03
C GLU A 442 10.79 -12.59 4.77
N TYR A 443 9.56 -12.96 5.09
CA TYR A 443 8.40 -12.09 4.92
C TYR A 443 7.79 -11.71 6.27
N CYS A 444 7.17 -10.55 6.33
CA CYS A 444 6.38 -10.12 7.48
C CYS A 444 5.01 -10.80 7.44
N THR A 445 4.73 -11.60 8.48
CA THR A 445 3.46 -12.31 8.66
C THR A 445 2.68 -11.79 9.88
N ALA A 446 3.09 -10.65 10.45
CA ALA A 446 2.62 -10.17 11.75
C ALA A 446 1.08 -10.08 11.85
N CYS A 447 0.41 -9.72 10.76
CA CYS A 447 -1.06 -9.62 10.73
C CYS A 447 -1.77 -10.98 10.93
N PHE A 448 -1.06 -12.09 10.70
CA PHE A 448 -1.54 -13.46 10.86
C PHE A 448 -0.97 -14.11 12.13
N SER A 449 0.35 -13.96 12.37
CA SER A 449 1.06 -14.65 13.45
C SER A 449 1.15 -13.86 14.75
N GLY A 450 0.99 -12.54 14.71
CA GLY A 450 1.25 -11.66 15.86
C GLY A 450 2.74 -11.44 16.15
N GLU A 451 3.63 -12.03 15.35
CA GLU A 451 5.07 -11.88 15.48
C GLU A 451 5.55 -10.67 14.66
N TYR A 452 5.71 -9.55 15.35
CA TYR A 452 6.16 -8.29 14.77
C TYR A 452 7.70 -8.28 14.62
N PRO A 453 8.26 -8.06 13.41
CA PRO A 453 9.71 -8.07 13.24
C PRO A 453 10.46 -6.89 13.86
N VAL A 454 9.74 -5.82 14.19
CA VAL A 454 10.23 -4.65 14.92
C VAL A 454 9.36 -4.48 16.15
N VAL A 455 9.99 -4.22 17.30
CA VAL A 455 9.28 -3.99 18.56
C VAL A 455 8.36 -2.78 18.39
N VAL A 456 7.08 -2.95 18.69
CA VAL A 456 6.09 -1.88 18.62
C VAL A 456 5.90 -1.32 20.03
N GLU A 457 5.98 -0.01 20.18
CA GLU A 457 5.85 0.64 21.49
C GLU A 457 4.44 0.45 22.08
N GLU A 458 4.34 0.30 23.40
CA GLU A 458 3.06 0.09 24.09
C GLU A 458 2.07 1.24 23.85
N LYS A 459 2.57 2.49 23.79
CA LYS A 459 1.76 3.67 23.45
C LYS A 459 1.14 3.52 22.06
N GLN A 460 1.89 3.01 21.08
CA GLN A 460 1.40 2.82 19.72
C GLN A 460 0.42 1.65 19.61
N PHE A 461 0.60 0.61 20.43
CA PHE A 461 -0.42 -0.44 20.60
C PHE A 461 -1.72 0.12 21.16
N LYS A 462 -1.67 0.95 22.23
CA LYS A 462 -2.86 1.55 22.85
C LYS A 462 -3.59 2.46 21.89
N GLU A 463 -2.90 3.41 21.26
CA GLU A 463 -3.53 4.31 20.29
C GLU A 463 -4.21 3.58 19.14
N ARG A 464 -3.64 2.46 18.68
CA ARG A 464 -4.20 1.72 17.56
C ARG A 464 -5.30 0.74 17.95
N ASN A 465 -5.33 0.27 19.20
CA ASN A 465 -6.36 -0.64 19.70
C ASN A 465 -7.53 0.11 20.39
N GLU A 466 -7.36 1.37 20.77
CA GLU A 466 -8.38 2.19 21.47
C GLU A 466 -9.05 3.25 20.58
N ARG A 467 -8.68 3.35 19.29
CA ARG A 467 -9.42 4.11 18.26
C ARG A 467 -10.63 3.34 17.77
#